data_AF-A0A845WWD7-F1
#
_entry.id   AF-A0A845WWD7-F1
#
_cell.length_a   1.000
_cell.length_b   1.000
_cell.length_c   1.000
_cell.angle_alpha   90.00
_cell.angle_beta   90.00
_cell.angle_gamma   90.00
#
_symmetry.space_group_name_H-M   'P 1'
#
loop_
_entity.id
_entity.type
_entity.pdbx_description
1 polymer ?
#
loop_
_entity_poly.entity_id
_entity_poly.type
_entity_poly.pdbx_seq_one_letter_code
_entity_poly.pdbx_strand_id
1 'polypeptide(L)'
;MSTKEQLIEEINQAPDFLIEEVLSFFLFLRLRLSERSNGHQYRSAASNQQTPMFLLKAREISQALSANSTETLPTDLAKNLDHYLYGALKTEG
;
A
#
# COMPACT_ATOMS: atom_id res chain seq x y z
N MET A 1 37.96 -2.50 -18.36
CA MET A 1 36.75 -3.23 -17.97
C MET A 1 35.62 -2.25 -17.79
N SER A 2 34.52 -2.42 -18.50
CA SER A 2 33.29 -1.69 -18.25
C SER A 2 32.58 -2.25 -17.01
N THR A 3 31.76 -1.45 -16.35
CA THR A 3 30.96 -1.87 -15.19
C THR A 3 30.09 -3.10 -15.51
N LYS A 4 29.63 -3.23 -16.76
CA LYS A 4 28.85 -4.37 -17.22
C LYS A 4 29.68 -5.67 -17.26
N GLU A 5 30.91 -5.60 -17.76
CA GLU A 5 31.79 -6.76 -17.87
C GLU A 5 32.18 -7.28 -16.48
N GLN A 6 32.53 -6.37 -15.56
CA GLN A 6 32.86 -6.74 -14.19
C GLN A 6 31.67 -7.38 -13.45
N LEU A 7 30.45 -6.89 -13.68
CA LEU A 7 29.23 -7.49 -13.10
C LEU A 7 28.98 -8.91 -13.61
N ILE A 8 29.21 -9.15 -14.91
CA ILE A 8 29.03 -10.49 -15.51
C ILE A 8 30.06 -11.47 -14.93
N GLU A 9 31.30 -11.04 -14.77
CA GLU A 9 32.36 -11.87 -14.20
C GLU A 9 32.05 -12.27 -12.74
N GLU A 10 31.58 -11.32 -11.93
CA GLU A 10 31.21 -11.58 -10.53
C GLU A 10 30.01 -12.53 -10.41
N ILE A 11 28.97 -12.37 -11.26
CA ILE A 11 27.79 -13.24 -11.27
C ILE A 11 28.17 -14.68 -11.63
N ASN A 12 29.10 -14.88 -12.57
CA ASN A 12 29.52 -16.23 -12.98
C ASN A 12 30.29 -16.99 -11.89
N GLN A 13 30.92 -16.28 -10.96
CA GLN A 13 31.66 -16.87 -9.83
C GLN A 13 30.84 -16.94 -8.54
N ALA A 14 29.64 -16.33 -8.53
CA ALA A 14 28.79 -16.28 -7.36
C ALA A 14 28.02 -17.60 -7.14
N PRO A 15 27.73 -17.96 -5.88
CA PRO A 15 26.83 -19.06 -5.55
C PRO A 15 25.38 -18.73 -5.94
N ASP A 16 24.60 -19.75 -6.30
CA ASP A 16 23.23 -19.63 -6.82
C ASP A 16 22.31 -18.74 -5.98
N PHE A 17 22.39 -18.83 -4.63
CA PHE A 17 21.54 -18.03 -3.74
C PHE A 17 21.80 -16.51 -3.88
N LEU A 18 23.04 -16.10 -4.19
CA LEU A 18 23.35 -14.69 -4.43
C LEU A 18 22.85 -14.25 -5.81
N ILE A 19 22.90 -15.13 -6.80
CA ILE A 19 22.39 -14.85 -8.15
C ILE A 19 20.88 -14.59 -8.10
N GLU A 20 20.13 -15.40 -7.34
CA GLU A 20 18.69 -15.23 -7.14
C GLU A 20 18.33 -13.88 -6.50
N GLU A 21 19.06 -13.47 -5.46
CA GLU A 21 18.85 -12.18 -4.80
C GLU A 21 19.23 -10.99 -5.69
N VAL A 22 20.36 -11.08 -6.40
CA VAL A 22 20.78 -10.03 -7.34
C VAL A 22 19.76 -9.89 -8.48
N LEU A 23 19.25 -11.00 -9.01
CA LEU A 23 18.20 -10.98 -10.03
C LEU A 23 16.91 -10.35 -9.49
N SER A 24 16.49 -10.74 -8.28
CA SER A 24 15.30 -10.19 -7.62
C SER A 24 15.43 -8.67 -7.41
N PHE A 25 16.60 -8.23 -6.95
CA PHE A 25 16.91 -6.82 -6.79
C PHE A 25 16.91 -6.06 -8.13
N PHE A 26 17.45 -6.66 -9.19
CA PHE A 26 17.48 -6.05 -10.52
C PHE A 26 16.07 -5.91 -11.11
N LEU A 27 15.22 -6.93 -10.95
CA LEU A 27 13.82 -6.89 -11.36
C LEU A 27 13.03 -5.84 -10.57
N PHE A 28 13.27 -5.74 -9.26
CA PHE A 28 12.69 -4.70 -8.42
C PHE A 28 13.09 -3.29 -8.90
N LEU A 29 14.39 -3.06 -9.14
CA LEU A 29 14.86 -1.78 -9.64
C LEU A 29 14.22 -1.44 -10.98
N ARG A 30 14.12 -2.41 -11.89
CA ARG A 30 13.48 -2.22 -13.19
C ARG A 30 12.02 -1.82 -13.06
N LEU A 31 11.25 -2.44 -12.16
CA LEU A 31 9.87 -2.06 -11.88
C LEU A 31 9.79 -0.62 -11.36
N ARG A 32 10.59 -0.30 -10.33
CA ARG A 32 10.65 1.03 -9.71
C ARG A 32 11.07 2.13 -10.68
N LEU A 33 12.04 1.84 -11.56
CA LEU A 33 12.51 2.78 -12.58
C LEU A 33 11.48 3.00 -13.68
N SER A 34 10.73 1.94 -14.06
CA SER A 34 9.62 2.04 -15.01
C SER A 34 8.50 2.95 -14.49
N GLU A 35 8.25 2.93 -13.18
CA GLU A 35 7.32 3.85 -12.52
C GLU A 35 7.83 5.30 -12.49
N ARG A 36 9.15 5.50 -12.36
CA ARG A 36 9.77 6.84 -12.37
C ARG A 36 9.84 7.47 -13.76
N SER A 37 10.04 6.68 -14.83
CA SER A 37 10.05 7.20 -16.20
C SER A 37 8.66 7.58 -16.70
N ASN A 38 7.60 6.98 -16.16
CA ASN A 38 6.21 7.38 -16.39
C ASN A 38 5.81 8.51 -15.43
N GLY A 39 6.53 9.63 -15.51
CA GLY A 39 6.30 10.82 -14.69
C GLY A 39 4.81 11.18 -14.62
N HIS A 40 4.31 11.36 -13.39
CA HIS A 40 3.01 11.95 -13.06
C HIS A 40 1.75 11.10 -13.29
N GLN A 41 1.69 9.88 -12.76
CA GLN A 41 0.39 9.37 -12.31
C GLN A 41 0.48 8.87 -10.87
N TYR A 42 0.24 9.79 -9.93
CA TYR A 42 -0.52 9.44 -8.73
C TYR A 42 -1.91 8.96 -9.17
N ARG A 43 -2.00 7.72 -9.66
CA ARG A 43 -3.27 7.01 -9.73
C ARG A 43 -3.01 5.52 -9.79
N SER A 44 -3.26 4.89 -8.66
CA SER A 44 -3.65 3.50 -8.57
C SER A 44 -2.57 2.48 -8.90
N ALA A 45 -1.82 2.08 -7.87
CA ALA A 45 -1.44 0.66 -7.70
C ALA A 45 -2.70 -0.20 -7.50
N ALA A 46 -3.58 -0.21 -8.50
CA ALA A 46 -4.69 -1.13 -8.63
C ALA A 46 -4.56 -1.75 -10.02
N SER A 47 -3.66 -2.73 -10.13
CA SER A 47 -3.69 -3.61 -11.31
C SER A 47 -3.21 -5.04 -11.04
N ASN A 48 -2.76 -5.42 -9.83
CA ASN A 48 -2.68 -6.86 -9.56
C ASN A 48 -2.70 -7.31 -8.09
N GLN A 49 -3.14 -6.45 -7.18
CA GLN A 49 -3.58 -6.94 -5.87
C GLN A 49 -5.05 -6.61 -5.80
N GLN A 50 -5.89 -7.65 -5.81
CA GLN A 50 -7.31 -7.56 -5.56
C GLN A 50 -7.51 -6.60 -4.40
N THR A 51 -8.04 -5.41 -4.67
CA THR A 51 -8.34 -4.43 -3.64
C THR A 51 -9.24 -5.17 -2.66
N PRO A 52 -8.79 -5.40 -1.41
CA PRO A 52 -9.54 -6.23 -0.50
C PRO A 52 -10.94 -5.64 -0.34
N MET A 53 -11.96 -6.51 -0.35
CA MET A 53 -13.37 -6.10 -0.45
C MET A 53 -13.79 -5.02 0.56
N PHE A 54 -13.14 -4.98 1.73
CA PHE A 54 -13.39 -3.94 2.73
C PHE A 54 -13.02 -2.53 2.25
N LEU A 55 -11.96 -2.38 1.44
CA LEU A 55 -11.56 -1.07 0.89
C LEU A 55 -12.53 -0.59 -0.19
N LEU A 56 -13.12 -1.51 -0.96
CA LEU A 56 -14.18 -1.17 -1.91
C LEU A 56 -15.42 -0.65 -1.17
N LYS A 57 -15.84 -1.34 -0.11
CA LYS A 57 -16.95 -0.89 0.75
C LYS A 57 -16.66 0.43 1.46
N ALA A 58 -15.46 0.60 2.01
CA ALA A 58 -15.05 1.85 2.67
C ALA A 58 -15.15 3.04 1.69
N ARG A 59 -14.76 2.84 0.43
CA ARG A 59 -14.89 3.86 -0.61
C ARG A 59 -16.34 4.21 -0.92
N GLU A 60 -17.22 3.21 -1.01
CA GLU A 60 -18.66 3.41 -1.23
C GLU A 60 -19.28 4.21 -0.08
N ILE A 61 -18.96 3.86 1.18
CA ILE A 61 -19.42 4.58 2.38
C ILE A 61 -18.91 6.04 2.36
N SER A 62 -17.62 6.25 2.06
CA SER A 62 -17.03 7.58 1.98
C SER A 62 -17.62 8.44 0.85
N GLN A 63 -18.11 7.82 -0.23
CA GLN A 63 -18.81 8.54 -1.30
C GLN A 63 -20.27 8.85 -0.94
N ALA A 64 -20.90 8.02 -0.11
CA ALA A 64 -22.25 8.26 0.41
C ALA A 64 -22.28 9.32 1.53
N LEU A 65 -21.20 9.47 2.30
CA LEU A 65 -21.03 10.58 3.25
C LEU A 65 -20.70 11.88 2.49
N SER A 66 -21.72 12.71 2.25
CA SER A 66 -21.52 14.10 1.84
C SER A 66 -20.69 14.85 2.90
N ALA A 67 -19.82 15.78 2.48
CA ALA A 67 -18.88 16.51 3.34
C ALA A 67 -19.51 17.19 4.57
N ASN A 68 -20.83 17.39 4.59
CA ASN A 68 -21.56 17.98 5.71
C ASN A 68 -21.88 16.97 6.85
N SER A 69 -21.61 15.68 6.66
CA SER A 69 -21.84 14.62 7.65
C SER A 69 -20.63 14.37 8.57
N THR A 70 -19.48 14.94 8.26
CA THR A 70 -18.27 14.83 9.11
C THR A 70 -18.29 15.80 10.29
N GLU A 71 -19.13 16.84 10.25
CA GLU A 71 -19.31 17.77 11.38
C GLU A 71 -20.16 17.17 12.50
N THR A 72 -20.99 16.17 12.21
CA THR A 72 -21.79 15.45 13.21
C THR A 72 -21.06 14.23 13.79
N LEU A 73 -19.82 13.96 13.34
CA LEU A 73 -19.03 12.86 13.89
C LEU A 73 -18.53 13.21 15.29
N PRO A 74 -18.85 12.38 16.31
CA PRO A 74 -18.33 12.58 17.64
C PRO A 74 -16.80 12.51 17.63
N THR A 75 -16.13 13.49 18.24
CA THR A 75 -14.67 13.50 18.40
C THR A 75 -14.16 12.33 19.22
N ASP A 76 -15.04 11.71 20.02
CA ASP A 76 -14.72 10.60 20.92
C ASP A 76 -15.13 9.22 20.37
N LEU A 77 -15.32 9.10 19.05
CA LEU A 77 -15.75 7.85 18.39
C LEU A 77 -14.87 6.66 18.80
N ALA A 78 -13.56 6.84 18.86
CA ALA A 78 -12.62 5.77 19.21
C ALA A 78 -12.79 5.27 20.66
N LYS A 79 -13.15 6.15 21.60
CA LYS A 79 -13.30 5.79 23.02
C LYS A 79 -14.66 5.17 23.34
N ASN A 80 -15.68 5.58 22.58
CA ASN A 80 -17.09 5.25 22.81
C ASN A 80 -17.73 4.52 21.64
N LEU A 81 -16.94 3.78 20.85
CA LEU A 81 -17.41 3.02 19.69
C LEU A 81 -18.61 2.12 20.06
N ASP A 82 -18.55 1.41 21.18
CA ASP A 82 -19.64 0.55 21.65
C ASP A 82 -20.93 1.33 21.95
N HIS A 83 -20.81 2.55 22.47
CA HIS A 83 -21.97 3.42 22.73
C HIS A 83 -22.67 3.78 21.42
N TYR A 84 -21.92 4.11 20.38
CA TYR A 84 -22.48 4.49 19.08
C TYR A 84 -23.00 3.28 18.29
N LEU A 85 -22.40 2.11 18.46
CA LEU A 85 -22.85 0.90 17.76
C LEU A 85 -24.03 0.22 18.43
N TYR A 86 -24.11 0.24 19.76
CA TYR A 86 -25.08 -0.55 20.52
C TYR A 86 -26.01 0.28 21.42
N GLY A 87 -25.84 1.60 21.49
CA GLY A 87 -26.71 2.51 22.26
C GLY A 87 -26.60 2.38 23.78
N ALA A 88 -25.68 1.56 24.30
CA ALA A 88 -25.50 1.37 25.73
C ALA A 88 -24.72 2.55 26.33
N LEU A 89 -25.22 3.14 27.43
CA LEU A 89 -24.43 4.08 28.22
C LEU A 89 -23.22 3.34 28.78
N LYS A 90 -22.01 3.82 28.46
CA LYS A 90 -20.83 3.46 29.22
C LYS A 90 -20.93 4.20 30.56
N THR A 91 -21.59 3.59 31.53
CA THR A 91 -21.54 4.07 32.91
C THR A 91 -20.11 3.91 33.39
N GLU A 92 -19.36 5.02 33.39
CA GLU A 92 -18.08 5.10 34.08
C GLU A 92 -18.35 4.91 35.58
N GLY A 93 -17.76 3.87 36.17
CA GLY A 93 -17.70 3.61 37.60
C GLY A 93 -16.26 3.61 38.06
#